data_AF-A0A951CZM5-F1
#
_entry.id   AF-A0A951CZM5-F1
#
_cell.length_a   1.000
_cell.length_b   1.000
_cell.length_c   1.000
_cell.angle_alpha   90.00
_cell.angle_beta   90.00
_cell.angle_gamma   90.00
#
_symmetry.space_group_name_H-M   'P 1'
#
loop_
_entity.id
_entity.type
_entity.pdbx_description
1 polymer ?
#
loop_
_entity_poly.entity_id
_entity_poly.type
_entity_poly.pdbx_seq_one_letter_code
_entity_poly.pdbx_strand_id
1 'polypeptide(L)'
;MRRAFPSADDRLLAQLNAPPDLSEGLHSLAYWHQRRQRLAWYRLGARREAMRMILRWEHRVRHAMLSQRGVPISVRTSAALLVARTRLQRWGRRAAIAVMALVAATLMATPAIAAVALLAHLL
;
A
#
# COMPACT_ATOMS: atom_id res chain seq x y z
N MET A 1 -36.18 34.29 -10.80
CA MET A 1 -35.01 33.41 -10.61
C MET A 1 -35.39 31.96 -10.90
N ARG A 2 -35.08 31.42 -12.08
CA ARG A 2 -35.34 30.00 -12.40
C ARG A 2 -34.29 29.13 -11.70
N ARG A 3 -34.71 28.24 -10.80
CA ARG A 3 -33.86 27.17 -10.26
C ARG A 3 -33.55 26.21 -11.41
N ALA A 4 -32.31 26.21 -11.89
CA ALA A 4 -31.84 25.15 -12.79
C ALA A 4 -31.84 23.85 -11.99
N PHE A 5 -32.69 22.89 -12.37
CA PHE A 5 -32.62 21.57 -11.78
C PHE A 5 -31.31 20.90 -12.22
N PRO A 6 -30.56 20.25 -11.32
CA PRO A 6 -29.37 19.52 -11.70
C PRO A 6 -29.74 18.45 -12.74
N SER A 7 -28.99 18.45 -13.84
CA SER A 7 -29.16 17.51 -14.94
C SER A 7 -28.94 16.07 -14.47
N ALA A 8 -29.37 15.08 -15.26
CA ALA A 8 -29.12 13.68 -14.94
C ALA A 8 -27.62 13.39 -14.76
N ASP A 9 -26.77 14.05 -15.57
CA ASP A 9 -25.32 13.95 -15.48
C ASP A 9 -24.77 14.58 -14.20
N ASP A 10 -25.30 15.73 -13.76
CA ASP A 10 -24.89 16.34 -12.49
C ASP A 10 -25.22 15.43 -11.29
N ARG A 11 -26.35 14.72 -11.36
CA ARG A 11 -26.74 13.74 -10.34
C ARG A 11 -25.87 12.50 -10.38
N LEU A 12 -25.52 12.01 -11.58
CA LEU A 12 -24.62 10.88 -11.76
C LEU A 12 -23.22 11.23 -11.25
N LEU A 13 -22.71 12.41 -11.58
CA LEU A 13 -21.44 12.93 -11.07
C LEU A 13 -21.48 13.12 -9.55
N ALA A 14 -22.59 13.64 -9.01
CA ALA A 14 -22.77 13.75 -7.56
C ALA A 14 -22.77 12.38 -6.87
N GLN A 15 -23.41 11.36 -7.46
CA GLN A 15 -23.35 9.97 -6.96
C GLN A 15 -21.95 9.36 -7.07
N LEU A 16 -21.26 9.56 -8.18
CA LEU A 16 -19.90 9.04 -8.39
C LEU A 16 -18.85 9.75 -7.52
N ASN A 17 -19.10 11.01 -7.15
CA ASN A 17 -18.26 11.81 -6.27
C ASN A 17 -18.68 11.72 -4.80
N ALA A 18 -19.88 11.20 -4.50
CA ALA A 18 -20.27 10.93 -3.14
C ALA A 18 -19.25 9.97 -2.52
N PRO A 19 -18.78 10.21 -1.28
CA PRO A 19 -17.88 9.29 -0.63
C PRO A 19 -18.55 7.90 -0.61
N PRO A 20 -17.89 6.87 -1.17
CA PRO A 20 -18.47 5.53 -1.27
C PRO A 20 -18.81 5.05 0.13
N ASP A 21 -19.83 4.20 0.23
CA ASP A 21 -20.15 3.56 1.49
C ASP A 21 -18.89 2.88 2.05
N LEU A 22 -18.71 2.91 3.36
CA LEU A 22 -17.50 2.39 3.97
C LEU A 22 -17.32 0.90 3.64
N SER A 23 -18.42 0.15 3.57
CA SER A 23 -18.40 -1.26 3.20
C SER A 23 -17.88 -1.48 1.78
N GLU A 24 -18.29 -0.65 0.83
CA GLU A 24 -17.87 -0.70 -0.58
C GLU A 24 -16.40 -0.30 -0.74
N GLY A 25 -15.97 0.74 -0.01
CA GLY A 25 -14.59 1.17 0.04
C GLY A 25 -13.66 0.07 0.57
N LEU A 26 -14.10 -0.68 1.58
CA LEU A 26 -13.34 -1.81 2.14
C LEU A 26 -13.28 -3.00 1.20
N HIS A 27 -14.39 -3.38 0.55
CA HIS A 27 -14.38 -4.44 -0.45
C HIS A 27 -13.46 -4.10 -1.62
N SER A 28 -13.51 -2.86 -2.10
CA SER A 28 -12.62 -2.36 -3.16
C SER A 28 -11.16 -2.41 -2.75
N LEU A 29 -10.84 -1.96 -1.53
CA LEU A 29 -9.49 -2.00 -0.98
C LEU A 29 -8.96 -3.44 -0.88
N ALA A 30 -9.78 -4.36 -0.36
CA ALA A 30 -9.45 -5.78 -0.24
C ALA A 30 -9.21 -6.42 -1.63
N TYR A 31 -10.06 -6.13 -2.60
CA TYR A 31 -9.91 -6.59 -3.98
C TYR A 31 -8.57 -6.15 -4.59
N TRP A 32 -8.21 -4.86 -4.49
CA TRP A 32 -6.96 -4.37 -5.06
C TRP A 32 -5.73 -4.94 -4.33
N HIS A 33 -5.83 -5.20 -3.03
CA HIS A 33 -4.81 -5.93 -2.29
C HIS A 33 -4.60 -7.35 -2.79
N GLN A 34 -5.68 -8.12 -2.91
CA GLN A 34 -5.65 -9.49 -3.42
C GLN A 34 -5.13 -9.53 -4.86
N ARG A 35 -5.58 -8.61 -5.72
CA ARG A 35 -5.08 -8.48 -7.10
C ARG A 35 -3.59 -8.22 -7.13
N ARG A 36 -3.08 -7.31 -6.29
CA ARG A 36 -1.63 -7.04 -6.19
C ARG A 36 -0.83 -8.25 -5.72
N GLN A 37 -1.37 -9.06 -4.82
CA GLN A 37 -0.71 -10.29 -4.34
C GLN A 37 -0.65 -11.36 -5.44
N ARG A 38 -1.69 -11.48 -6.27
CA ARG A 38 -1.75 -12.43 -7.40
C ARG A 38 -0.89 -12.02 -8.61
N LEU A 39 -0.49 -10.76 -8.72
CA LEU A 39 0.32 -10.28 -9.84
C LEU A 39 1.78 -10.74 -9.73
N ALA A 40 2.26 -11.42 -10.77
CA ALA A 40 3.67 -11.80 -10.90
C ALA A 40 4.62 -10.60 -10.81
N TRP A 41 5.83 -10.84 -10.30
CA TRP A 41 6.79 -9.78 -9.96
C TRP A 41 7.22 -8.92 -11.15
N TYR A 42 7.33 -9.52 -12.34
CA TYR A 42 7.75 -8.85 -13.58
C TYR A 42 6.67 -7.92 -14.17
N ARG A 43 5.42 -8.01 -13.73
CA ARG A 43 4.32 -7.14 -14.20
C ARG A 43 4.31 -5.80 -13.46
N LEU A 44 5.42 -5.07 -13.56
CA LEU A 44 5.64 -3.83 -12.79
C LEU A 44 4.55 -2.78 -13.03
N GLY A 45 4.08 -2.61 -14.26
CA GLY A 45 2.99 -1.67 -14.60
C GLY A 45 1.70 -1.95 -13.84
N ALA A 46 1.20 -3.19 -13.94
CA ALA A 46 0.00 -3.63 -13.23
C ALA A 46 0.15 -3.57 -11.70
N ARG A 47 1.36 -3.85 -11.18
CA ARG A 47 1.65 -3.74 -9.74
C ARG A 47 1.65 -2.29 -9.27
N ARG A 48 2.18 -1.36 -10.07
CA ARG A 48 2.13 0.09 -9.79
C ARG A 48 0.70 0.60 -9.84
N GLU A 49 -0.08 0.19 -10.83
CA GLU A 49 -1.50 0.52 -10.94
C GLU A 49 -2.29 0.05 -9.71
N ALA A 50 -2.15 -1.23 -9.34
CA ALA A 50 -2.80 -1.76 -8.15
C ALA A 50 -2.40 -0.99 -6.89
N MET A 51 -1.13 -0.56 -6.78
CA MET A 51 -0.70 0.30 -5.66
C MET A 51 -1.37 1.68 -5.68
N ARG A 52 -1.47 2.33 -6.85
CA ARG A 52 -2.17 3.62 -6.97
C ARG A 52 -3.63 3.50 -6.55
N MET A 53 -4.28 2.41 -6.96
CA MET A 53 -5.67 2.15 -6.59
C MET A 53 -5.81 1.88 -5.09
N ILE A 54 -4.92 1.08 -4.48
CA ILE A 54 -4.87 0.87 -3.02
C ILE A 54 -4.79 2.21 -2.29
N LEU A 55 -3.85 3.08 -2.65
CA LEU A 55 -3.67 4.37 -1.98
C LEU A 55 -4.90 5.28 -2.12
N ARG A 56 -5.51 5.31 -3.32
CA ARG A 56 -6.72 6.10 -3.58
C ARG A 56 -7.90 5.60 -2.75
N TRP A 57 -8.11 4.29 -2.70
CA TRP A 57 -9.18 3.68 -1.92
C TRP A 57 -8.93 3.79 -0.41
N GLU A 58 -7.70 3.69 0.05
CA GLU A 58 -7.33 3.91 1.45
C GLU A 58 -7.68 5.34 1.89
N HIS A 59 -7.37 6.34 1.05
CA HIS A 59 -7.76 7.72 1.31
C HIS A 59 -9.29 7.90 1.38
N ARG A 60 -10.03 7.31 0.42
CA ARG A 60 -11.51 7.34 0.39
C ARG A 60 -12.14 6.67 1.61
N VAL A 61 -11.65 5.48 1.99
CA VAL A 61 -12.09 4.73 3.18
C VAL A 61 -11.82 5.54 4.45
N ARG A 62 -10.63 6.15 4.57
CA ARG A 62 -10.31 6.99 5.72
C ARG A 62 -11.23 8.21 5.81
N HIS A 63 -11.54 8.84 4.68
CA HIS A 63 -12.49 9.94 4.62
C HIS A 63 -13.90 9.48 5.03
N ALA A 64 -14.37 8.34 4.51
CA ALA A 64 -15.65 7.73 4.88
C ALA A 64 -15.72 7.37 6.38
N MET A 65 -14.65 6.83 6.97
CA MET A 65 -14.59 6.54 8.42
C MET A 65 -14.73 7.79 9.29
N LEU A 66 -14.18 8.92 8.85
CA LEU A 66 -14.25 10.19 9.60
C LEU A 66 -15.59 10.89 9.44
N SER A 67 -16.26 10.72 8.29
CA SER A 67 -17.53 11.37 7.97
C SER A 67 -18.74 10.55 8.42
N GLN A 68 -18.66 9.21 8.43
CA GLN A 68 -19.73 8.33 8.89
C GLN A 68 -19.56 7.95 10.36
N ARG A 69 -19.96 8.87 11.26
CA ARG A 69 -20.09 8.60 12.71
C ARG A 69 -21.31 7.70 12.97
N GLY A 70 -21.12 6.39 12.86
CA GLY A 70 -22.18 5.39 13.11
C GLY A 70 -21.83 3.95 12.69
N VAL A 71 -20.67 3.75 12.07
CA VAL A 71 -20.26 2.44 11.55
C VAL A 71 -19.96 1.46 12.70
N PRO A 72 -20.46 0.20 12.61
CA PRO A 72 -20.19 -0.84 13.59
C PRO A 72 -18.69 -1.13 13.77
N ILE A 73 -18.29 -1.37 15.03
CA ILE A 73 -16.88 -1.52 15.46
C ILE A 73 -16.17 -2.65 14.71
N SER A 74 -16.89 -3.71 14.32
CA SER A 74 -16.38 -4.83 13.53
C SER A 74 -15.79 -4.39 12.19
N VAL A 75 -16.48 -3.50 11.47
CA VAL A 75 -16.03 -2.92 10.19
C VAL A 75 -14.82 -2.00 10.40
N ARG A 76 -14.75 -1.34 11.56
CA ARG A 76 -13.59 -0.54 11.97
C ARG A 76 -12.35 -1.39 12.26
N THR A 77 -12.53 -2.52 12.93
CA THR A 77 -11.43 -3.44 13.26
C THR A 77 -10.89 -4.19 12.05
N SER A 78 -11.75 -4.60 11.10
CA SER A 78 -11.31 -5.24 9.86
C SER A 78 -10.54 -4.26 8.97
N ALA A 79 -11.00 -3.00 8.87
CA ALA A 79 -10.26 -1.92 8.22
C ALA A 79 -8.88 -1.69 8.87
N ALA A 80 -8.84 -1.62 10.21
CA ALA A 80 -7.60 -1.44 10.96
C ALA A 80 -6.63 -2.61 10.78
N LEU A 81 -7.12 -3.85 10.79
CA LEU A 81 -6.33 -5.06 10.54
C LEU A 81 -5.77 -5.10 9.12
N LEU A 82 -6.55 -4.71 8.12
CA LEU A 82 -6.09 -4.69 6.73
C LEU A 82 -4.97 -3.64 6.55
N VAL A 83 -5.13 -2.46 7.11
CA VAL A 83 -4.11 -1.41 7.11
C VAL A 83 -2.88 -1.82 7.93
N ALA A 84 -3.05 -2.44 9.10
CA ALA A 84 -1.95 -2.92 9.92
C ALA A 84 -1.13 -4.00 9.22
N ARG A 85 -1.79 -4.97 8.59
CA ARG A 85 -1.14 -6.08 7.86
C ARG A 85 -0.32 -5.59 6.67
N THR A 86 -0.79 -4.54 6.01
CA THR A 86 -0.09 -3.96 4.84
C THR A 86 1.09 -3.09 5.25
N ARG A 87 0.99 -2.38 6.38
CA ARG A 87 2.15 -1.75 7.03
C ARG A 87 3.18 -2.81 7.40
N LEU A 88 2.78 -3.88 8.09
CA LEU A 88 3.69 -4.93 8.54
C LEU A 88 4.43 -5.60 7.36
N GLN A 89 3.74 -5.88 6.25
CA GLN A 89 4.38 -6.42 5.03
C GLN A 89 5.38 -5.45 4.40
N ARG A 90 5.12 -4.13 4.41
CA ARG A 90 6.07 -3.13 3.89
C ARG A 90 7.31 -3.04 4.76
N TRP A 91 7.15 -3.10 6.08
CA TRP A 91 8.26 -3.10 7.03
C TRP A 91 9.10 -4.37 6.93
N GLY A 92 8.47 -5.55 6.85
CA GLY A 92 9.18 -6.81 6.64
C GLY A 92 9.98 -6.85 5.35
N ARG A 93 9.44 -6.31 4.24
CA ARG A 93 10.15 -6.26 2.97
C ARG A 93 11.32 -5.28 2.97
N ARG A 94 11.20 -4.13 3.68
CA ARG A 94 12.32 -3.20 3.88
C ARG A 94 13.40 -3.79 4.77
N ALA A 95 13.02 -4.47 5.85
CA ALA A 95 13.95 -5.19 6.71
C ALA A 95 14.71 -6.27 5.93
N ALA A 96 14.02 -7.09 5.13
CA ALA A 96 14.66 -8.10 4.30
C ALA A 96 15.66 -7.51 3.29
N ILE A 97 15.33 -6.38 2.65
CA ILE A 97 16.25 -5.69 1.74
C ILE A 97 17.47 -5.16 2.49
N ALA A 98 17.28 -4.56 3.67
CA ALA A 98 18.38 -4.06 4.49
C ALA A 98 19.32 -5.19 4.94
N VAL A 99 18.76 -6.32 5.38
CA VAL A 99 19.54 -7.52 5.75
C VAL A 99 20.32 -8.05 4.55
N MET A 100 19.69 -8.19 3.38
CA MET A 100 20.37 -8.62 2.15
C MET A 100 21.52 -7.69 1.77
N ALA A 101 21.32 -6.37 1.86
CA ALA A 101 22.34 -5.38 1.56
C ALA A 101 23.51 -5.48 2.56
N LEU A 102 23.23 -5.68 3.84
CA LEU A 102 24.25 -5.88 4.86
C LEU A 102 25.07 -7.14 4.59
N VAL A 103 24.42 -8.28 4.33
CA VAL A 103 25.10 -9.55 4.02
C VAL A 103 25.99 -9.40 2.78
N ALA A 104 25.50 -8.76 1.72
CA ALA A 104 26.29 -8.50 0.53
C ALA A 104 27.51 -7.61 0.81
N ALA A 105 27.33 -6.54 1.61
CA ALA A 105 28.42 -5.68 2.02
C ALA A 105 29.47 -6.42 2.86
N THR A 106 29.04 -7.26 3.79
CA THR A 106 29.95 -8.09 4.61
C THR A 106 30.76 -9.04 3.74
N LEU A 107 30.10 -9.78 2.84
CA LEU A 107 30.77 -10.71 1.93
C LEU A 107 31.80 -10.02 1.01
N MET A 108 31.54 -8.79 0.58
CA MET A 108 32.47 -7.99 -0.24
C MET A 108 33.64 -7.44 0.59
N ALA A 109 33.40 -7.05 1.85
CA ALA A 109 34.41 -6.46 2.71
C ALA A 109 35.40 -7.50 3.27
N THR A 110 34.94 -8.71 3.60
CA THR A 110 35.78 -9.78 4.15
C THR A 110 37.04 -10.12 3.33
N PRO A 111 36.96 -10.38 2.01
CA PRO A 111 38.15 -10.71 1.22
C PRO A 111 39.12 -9.53 1.09
N ALA A 112 38.61 -8.30 1.01
CA ALA A 112 39.45 -7.10 0.94
C ALA A 112 40.25 -6.90 2.23
N ILE A 113 39.62 -7.07 3.39
CA ILE A 113 40.28 -6.96 4.70
C ILE A 113 41.32 -8.09 4.87
N ALA A 114 40.97 -9.32 4.49
CA ALA A 114 41.91 -10.45 4.55
C ALA A 114 43.14 -10.26 3.64
N ALA A 115 42.94 -9.71 2.44
CA ALA A 115 44.03 -9.41 1.50
C ALA A 115 44.99 -8.34 2.05
N VAL A 116 44.46 -7.27 2.66
CA VAL A 116 45.28 -6.23 3.29
C VAL A 116 46.05 -6.79 4.50
N ALA A 117 45.40 -7.60 5.33
CA ALA A 117 46.05 -8.21 6.49
C ALA A 117 47.18 -9.18 6.09
N LEU A 118 46.99 -9.97 5.03
CA LEU A 118 48.02 -10.85 4.49
C LEU A 118 49.22 -10.07 3.92
N LEU A 119 48.95 -8.99 3.17
CA LEU A 119 50.00 -8.10 2.64
C LEU A 119 50.80 -7.44 3.77
N ALA A 120 50.13 -6.98 4.83
CA ALA A 120 50.78 -6.36 5.97
C ALA A 120 51.62 -7.33 6.81
N HIS A 121 51.33 -8.64 6.75
CA HIS A 121 52.10 -9.65 7.48
C HIS A 121 53.35 -10.14 6.72
N LEU A 122 53.37 -9.95 5.39
CA LEU A 122 54.48 -10.36 4.50
C LEU A 122 55.52 -9.24 4.28
N LEU A 123 55.19 -7.99 4.62
CA LEU A 123 56.06 -6.81 4.61
C LEU A 123 56.78 -6.67 5.96
#